data_AF-A0A0Q9SP92-F1
#
_entry.id   AF-A0A0Q9SP92-F1
#
_cell.length_a   1.000
_cell.length_b   1.000
_cell.length_c   1.000
_cell.angle_alpha   90.00
_cell.angle_beta   90.00
_cell.angle_gamma   90.00
#
_symmetry.space_group_name_H-M   'P 1'
#
loop_
_entity.id
_entity.type
_entity.pdbx_description
1 polymer ?
#
loop_
_entity_poly.entity_id
_entity_poly.type
_entity_poly.pdbx_seq_one_letter_code
_entity_poly.pdbx_strand_id
1 'polypeptide(L)'
;MKADQQPSGWDTPPDETLARPALVGALAHMAIAAVLADPHGVGTMLGSNGWRRALWEADRLLCPPLVESRAHRQIIASAVTVYFRQLLPPPQWSLLASEPLVSGTRPDVLWRHRSGRLLADEIKTGHTSLDLTRTRQQAARQLAAIRSTHGDAAIGIRVLSTRAPQASWFLDSAGGRGPMPPGLYRQPLRDRRHPAHVPWTLRDGAWTPGARGPPTP
;
A
#
# COMPACT_ATOMS: atom_id res chain seq x y z
N MET A 1 55.04 -0.10 -19.28
CA MET A 1 54.24 -0.49 -18.11
C MET A 1 53.91 0.77 -17.32
N LYS A 2 52.67 1.26 -17.39
CA LYS A 2 52.15 2.30 -16.49
C LYS A 2 51.48 1.58 -15.33
N ALA A 3 51.92 1.83 -14.11
CA ALA A 3 51.32 1.28 -12.91
C ALA A 3 49.92 1.88 -12.72
N ASP A 4 48.92 1.00 -12.62
CA ASP A 4 47.57 1.33 -12.16
C ASP A 4 47.66 1.86 -10.73
N GLN A 5 47.53 3.17 -10.57
CA GLN A 5 47.23 3.77 -9.28
C GLN A 5 45.73 3.54 -9.02
N GLN A 6 45.40 2.49 -8.27
CA GLN A 6 44.09 2.43 -7.62
C GLN A 6 44.01 3.62 -6.63
N PRO A 7 42.98 4.46 -6.72
CA PRO A 7 42.82 5.56 -5.77
C PRO A 7 42.63 4.98 -4.37
N SER A 8 43.62 5.22 -3.52
CA SER A 8 43.59 4.91 -2.10
C SER A 8 42.52 5.76 -1.40
N GLY A 9 41.58 5.10 -0.73
CA GLY A 9 40.75 5.75 0.29
C GLY A 9 39.44 6.34 -0.22
N TRP A 10 38.57 5.53 -0.80
CA TRP A 10 37.14 5.73 -0.56
C TRP A 10 36.82 4.95 0.72
N ASP A 11 37.01 5.59 1.87
CA ASP A 11 36.34 5.17 3.09
C ASP A 11 34.86 5.12 2.75
N THR A 12 34.35 3.93 2.49
CA THR A 12 32.93 3.73 2.24
C THR A 12 32.30 4.03 3.59
N PRO A 13 31.56 5.16 3.77
CA PRO A 13 30.83 5.34 5.01
C PRO A 13 29.96 4.10 5.18
N PRO A 14 29.79 3.55 6.39
CA PRO A 14 29.10 2.27 6.59
C PRO A 14 27.69 2.36 5.97
N ASP A 15 27.56 1.84 4.75
CA ASP A 15 26.55 2.26 3.76
C ASP A 15 25.15 1.72 4.11
N GLU A 16 25.10 0.68 4.94
CA GLU A 16 23.86 -0.03 5.28
C GLU A 16 23.09 0.60 6.45
N THR A 17 23.72 1.44 7.28
CA THR A 17 23.02 2.23 8.31
C THR A 17 22.46 3.56 7.77
N LEU A 18 22.81 3.93 6.54
CA LEU A 18 22.42 5.19 5.91
C LEU A 18 21.05 5.16 5.22
N ALA A 19 20.54 3.96 4.88
CA ALA A 19 19.20 3.82 4.33
C ALA A 19 18.15 4.06 5.42
N ARG A 20 17.81 5.32 5.72
CA ARG A 20 16.87 5.73 6.78
C ARG A 20 15.48 5.14 6.50
N PRO A 21 15.10 3.97 7.06
CA PRO A 21 13.93 3.24 6.58
C PRO A 21 12.63 4.01 6.85
N ALA A 22 12.61 4.77 7.95
CA ALA A 22 11.52 5.66 8.30
C ALA A 22 11.34 6.79 7.27
N LEU A 23 12.43 7.39 6.78
CA LEU A 23 12.37 8.43 5.75
C LEU A 23 11.84 7.85 4.44
N VAL A 24 12.42 6.75 3.98
CA VAL A 24 11.98 6.07 2.75
C VAL A 24 10.49 5.70 2.83
N GLY A 25 10.04 5.21 3.98
CA GLY A 25 8.64 4.88 4.18
C GLY A 25 7.73 6.10 4.12
N ALA A 26 8.09 7.18 4.80
CA ALA A 26 7.34 8.44 4.75
C ALA A 26 7.28 9.01 3.32
N LEU A 27 8.40 9.06 2.60
CA LEU A 27 8.44 9.55 1.22
C LEU A 27 7.62 8.67 0.27
N ALA A 28 7.59 7.36 0.48
CA ALA A 28 6.74 6.46 -0.29
C ALA A 28 5.25 6.74 -0.05
N HIS A 29 4.82 7.03 1.19
CA HIS A 29 3.44 7.40 1.49
C HIS A 29 3.07 8.73 0.82
N MET A 30 3.95 9.73 0.92
CA MET A 30 3.78 11.01 0.24
C MET A 30 3.68 10.86 -1.28
N ALA A 31 4.50 10.01 -1.90
CA ALA A 31 4.43 9.74 -3.34
C ALA A 31 3.11 9.06 -3.73
N ILE A 32 2.63 8.10 -2.94
CA ILE A 32 1.33 7.45 -3.15
C ILE A 32 0.20 8.49 -3.04
N ALA A 33 0.20 9.31 -2.00
CA ALA A 33 -0.77 10.38 -1.78
C ALA A 33 -0.78 11.38 -2.94
N ALA A 34 0.40 11.84 -3.39
CA ALA A 34 0.53 12.78 -4.50
C ALA A 34 -0.07 12.22 -5.81
N VAL A 35 0.17 10.94 -6.09
CA VAL A 35 -0.38 10.30 -7.29
C VAL A 35 -1.89 10.04 -7.18
N LEU A 36 -2.39 9.74 -5.98
CA LEU A 36 -3.83 9.58 -5.73
C LEU A 36 -4.57 10.92 -5.88
N ALA A 37 -3.97 12.03 -5.48
CA ALA A 37 -4.55 13.36 -5.56
C ALA A 37 -4.61 13.91 -7.00
N ASP A 38 -3.79 13.38 -7.92
CA ASP A 38 -3.81 13.74 -9.34
C ASP A 38 -5.00 13.03 -10.05
N PRO A 39 -5.97 13.77 -10.64
CA PRO A 39 -7.12 13.19 -11.35
C PRO A 39 -6.74 12.23 -12.48
N HIS A 40 -5.55 12.39 -13.05
CA HIS A 40 -5.01 11.53 -14.11
C HIS A 40 -3.93 10.56 -13.60
N GLY A 41 -3.51 10.71 -12.33
CA GLY A 41 -2.41 9.97 -11.73
C GLY A 41 -2.68 8.46 -11.67
N VAL A 42 -3.87 8.07 -11.21
CA VAL A 42 -4.26 6.65 -11.12
C VAL A 42 -4.26 5.99 -12.50
N GLY A 43 -4.89 6.62 -13.49
CA GLY A 43 -4.93 6.11 -14.87
C GLY A 43 -3.52 5.93 -15.46
N THR A 44 -2.65 6.92 -15.23
CA THR A 44 -1.25 6.90 -15.67
C THR A 44 -0.46 5.77 -15.00
N MET A 45 -0.62 5.58 -13.69
CA MET A 45 0.04 4.50 -12.93
C MET A 45 -0.31 3.10 -13.43
N LEU A 46 -1.54 2.94 -13.91
CA LEU A 46 -2.04 1.66 -14.40
C LEU A 46 -1.63 1.39 -15.86
N GLY A 47 -1.24 2.43 -16.60
CA GLY A 47 -0.70 2.32 -17.94
C GLY A 47 0.74 1.81 -17.98
N SER A 48 1.24 1.60 -19.20
CA SER A 48 2.63 1.15 -19.45
C SER A 48 3.69 2.12 -18.92
N ASN A 49 3.33 3.39 -18.68
CA ASN A 49 4.22 4.44 -18.21
C ASN A 49 4.14 4.71 -16.70
N GLY A 50 3.36 3.93 -15.93
CA GLY A 50 3.17 4.20 -14.50
C GLY A 50 4.47 4.24 -13.70
N TRP A 51 5.44 3.40 -14.05
CA TRP A 51 6.76 3.39 -13.40
C TRP A 51 7.53 4.71 -13.59
N ARG A 52 7.33 5.44 -14.71
CA ARG A 52 7.96 6.75 -14.94
C ARG A 52 7.40 7.79 -13.99
N ARG A 53 6.09 7.76 -13.74
CA ARG A 53 5.47 8.67 -12.75
C ARG A 53 5.97 8.36 -11.34
N ALA A 54 6.07 7.08 -10.96
CA ALA A 54 6.62 6.68 -9.67
C ALA A 54 8.07 7.16 -9.48
N LEU A 55 8.92 7.02 -10.50
CA LEU A 55 10.29 7.55 -10.46
C LEU A 55 10.31 9.08 -10.37
N TRP A 56 9.45 9.78 -11.12
CA TRP A 56 9.37 11.23 -11.07
C TRP A 56 9.01 11.76 -9.68
N GLU A 57 8.03 11.14 -9.00
CA GLU A 57 7.70 11.51 -7.62
C GLU A 57 8.86 11.22 -6.66
N ALA A 58 9.53 10.08 -6.83
CA ALA A 58 10.68 9.74 -6.02
C ALA A 58 11.81 10.77 -6.19
N ASP A 59 12.12 11.17 -7.42
CA ASP A 59 13.13 12.19 -7.72
C ASP A 59 12.76 13.56 -7.13
N ARG A 60 11.50 13.96 -7.29
CA ARG A 60 10.99 15.23 -6.74
C ARG A 60 11.11 15.28 -5.22
N LEU A 61 10.81 14.19 -4.53
CA LEU A 61 10.85 14.10 -3.07
C LEU A 61 12.27 13.95 -2.50
N LEU A 62 13.20 13.43 -3.27
CA LEU A 62 14.61 13.28 -2.90
C LEU A 62 15.47 14.48 -3.30
N CYS A 63 14.87 15.63 -3.67
CA CYS A 63 15.60 16.83 -4.06
C CYS A 63 15.77 17.79 -2.87
N PRO A 64 17.00 18.27 -2.55
CA PRO A 64 18.27 17.96 -3.22
C PRO A 64 18.74 16.52 -2.93
N PRO A 65 19.48 15.90 -3.86
CA PRO A 65 19.88 14.50 -3.75
C PRO A 65 20.76 14.25 -2.52
N LEU A 66 20.42 13.20 -1.78
CA LEU A 66 21.22 12.59 -0.72
C LEU A 66 22.26 11.63 -1.32
N VAL A 67 23.29 11.29 -0.56
CA VAL A 67 24.31 10.30 -0.97
C VAL A 67 23.65 8.96 -1.36
N GLU A 68 22.59 8.57 -0.64
CA GLU A 68 21.88 7.30 -0.88
C GLU A 68 20.68 7.43 -1.84
N SER A 69 20.53 8.58 -2.52
CA SER A 69 19.33 8.89 -3.32
C SER A 69 18.98 7.82 -4.34
N ARG A 70 19.96 7.09 -4.90
CA ARG A 70 19.68 6.02 -5.88
C ARG A 70 18.92 4.85 -5.25
N ALA A 71 19.36 4.36 -4.10
CA ALA A 71 18.70 3.24 -3.42
C ALA A 71 17.33 3.65 -2.89
N HIS A 72 17.23 4.83 -2.27
CA HIS A 72 15.95 5.39 -1.82
C HIS A 72 14.95 5.54 -2.97
N ARG A 73 15.39 6.08 -4.12
CA ARG A 73 14.55 6.24 -5.31
C ARG A 73 13.99 4.90 -5.78
N GLN A 74 14.82 3.86 -5.82
CA GLN A 74 14.40 2.52 -6.23
C GLN A 74 13.36 1.94 -5.27
N ILE A 75 13.57 2.08 -3.95
CA ILE A 75 12.62 1.57 -2.95
C ILE A 75 11.29 2.32 -3.04
N ILE A 76 11.32 3.65 -3.10
CA ILE A 76 10.11 4.49 -3.22
C ILE A 76 9.34 4.13 -4.50
N ALA A 77 10.02 4.14 -5.66
CA ALA A 77 9.37 3.84 -6.93
C ALA A 77 8.80 2.42 -6.99
N SER A 78 9.49 1.45 -6.40
CA SER A 78 9.00 0.07 -6.29
C SER A 78 7.76 -0.01 -5.40
N ALA A 79 7.79 0.62 -4.23
CA ALA A 79 6.66 0.63 -3.29
C ALA A 79 5.41 1.27 -3.90
N VAL A 80 5.57 2.44 -4.53
CA VAL A 80 4.52 3.14 -5.28
C VAL A 80 3.97 2.24 -6.38
N THR A 81 4.84 1.67 -7.23
CA THR A 81 4.41 0.80 -8.33
C THR A 81 3.63 -0.42 -7.83
N VAL A 82 4.08 -1.08 -6.78
CA VAL A 82 3.36 -2.23 -6.20
C VAL A 82 2.00 -1.82 -5.66
N TYR A 83 1.92 -0.71 -4.93
CA TYR A 83 0.64 -0.21 -4.41
C TYR A 83 -0.39 -0.04 -5.54
N PHE A 84 -0.02 0.68 -6.60
CA PHE A 84 -0.94 0.96 -7.71
C PHE A 84 -1.28 -0.27 -8.55
N ARG A 85 -0.33 -1.20 -8.73
CA ARG A 85 -0.56 -2.37 -9.60
C ARG A 85 -1.23 -3.55 -8.90
N GLN A 86 -1.07 -3.69 -7.59
CA GLN A 86 -1.50 -4.88 -6.85
C GLN A 86 -2.43 -4.59 -5.67
N LEU A 87 -2.37 -3.41 -5.06
CA LEU A 87 -3.02 -3.14 -3.77
C LEU A 87 -4.16 -2.12 -3.85
N LEU A 88 -4.33 -1.43 -4.98
CA LEU A 88 -5.49 -0.55 -5.18
C LEU A 88 -6.80 -1.30 -4.96
N PRO A 89 -7.81 -0.65 -4.35
CA PRO A 89 -9.13 -1.23 -4.31
C PRO A 89 -9.75 -1.26 -5.72
N PRO A 90 -10.81 -2.03 -5.93
CA PRO A 90 -11.53 -2.03 -7.20
C PRO A 90 -12.11 -0.67 -7.60
N PRO A 91 -12.44 -0.45 -8.89
CA PRO A 91 -12.88 0.85 -9.42
C PRO A 91 -14.15 1.44 -8.79
N GLN A 92 -14.98 0.62 -8.14
CA GLN A 92 -16.15 1.11 -7.40
C GLN A 92 -15.81 1.89 -6.11
N TRP A 93 -14.52 1.94 -5.75
CA TRP A 93 -13.97 2.76 -4.68
C TRP A 93 -13.30 4.01 -5.26
N SER A 94 -13.70 5.17 -4.77
CA SER A 94 -13.07 6.46 -5.07
C SER A 94 -12.24 6.92 -3.88
N LEU A 95 -11.13 7.62 -4.14
CA LEU A 95 -10.37 8.30 -3.10
C LEU A 95 -11.30 9.29 -2.37
N LEU A 96 -11.35 9.21 -1.05
CA LEU A 96 -11.97 10.23 -0.21
C LEU A 96 -10.93 11.23 0.29
N ALA A 97 -9.80 10.73 0.81
CA ALA A 97 -8.67 11.53 1.25
C ALA A 97 -7.39 10.68 1.35
N SER A 98 -6.24 11.32 1.21
CA SER A 98 -4.93 10.76 1.57
C SER A 98 -4.43 11.45 2.84
N GLU A 99 -3.93 10.66 3.80
CA GLU A 99 -3.48 11.11 5.11
C GLU A 99 -4.48 12.00 5.88
N PRO A 100 -5.80 11.72 5.90
CA PRO A 100 -6.75 12.55 6.65
C PRO A 100 -6.53 12.45 8.16
N LEU A 101 -6.72 13.55 8.90
CA LEU A 101 -6.82 13.49 10.36
C LEU A 101 -8.25 13.09 10.74
N VAL A 102 -8.43 11.92 11.35
CA VAL A 102 -9.72 11.35 11.77
C VAL A 102 -9.66 11.00 13.26
N SER A 103 -10.39 11.75 14.09
CA SER A 103 -10.43 11.62 15.55
C SER A 103 -9.06 11.37 16.19
N GLY A 104 -8.05 12.17 15.82
CA GLY A 104 -6.70 12.09 16.38
C GLY A 104 -5.81 10.98 15.79
N THR A 105 -6.29 10.23 14.80
CA THR A 105 -5.50 9.25 14.04
C THR A 105 -5.35 9.68 12.59
N ARG A 106 -4.36 9.13 11.89
CA ARG A 106 -4.10 9.42 10.47
C ARG A 106 -3.93 8.10 9.72
N PRO A 107 -4.99 7.54 9.11
CA PRO A 107 -4.82 6.46 8.13
C PRO A 107 -4.09 7.00 6.88
N ASP A 108 -3.37 6.16 6.16
CA ASP A 108 -2.61 6.60 4.98
C ASP A 108 -3.53 6.99 3.82
N VAL A 109 -4.58 6.20 3.59
CA VAL A 109 -5.59 6.49 2.56
C VAL A 109 -6.98 6.14 3.07
N LEU A 110 -7.97 6.97 2.76
CA LEU A 110 -9.37 6.72 3.02
C LEU A 110 -10.13 6.67 1.69
N TRP A 111 -10.88 5.59 1.51
CA TRP A 111 -11.65 5.29 0.30
C TRP A 111 -13.14 5.32 0.59
N ARG A 112 -13.93 5.71 -0.41
CA ARG A 112 -15.39 5.67 -0.37
C ARG A 112 -15.92 4.82 -1.51
N HIS A 113 -16.74 3.83 -1.18
CA HIS A 113 -17.50 3.04 -2.14
C HIS A 113 -18.72 3.83 -2.62
N ARG A 114 -19.20 3.56 -3.84
CA ARG A 114 -20.45 4.16 -4.38
C ARG A 114 -21.70 3.99 -3.50
N SER A 115 -21.70 3.00 -2.60
CA SER A 115 -22.79 2.77 -1.64
C SER A 115 -22.64 3.54 -0.32
N GLY A 116 -21.66 4.45 -0.21
CA GLY A 116 -21.38 5.22 1.01
C GLY A 116 -20.47 4.52 2.03
N ARG A 117 -20.06 3.27 1.80
CA ARG A 117 -19.12 2.55 2.69
C ARG A 117 -17.71 3.14 2.61
N LEU A 118 -16.99 3.07 3.72
CA LEU A 118 -15.64 3.59 3.91
C LEU A 118 -14.66 2.47 4.22
N LEU A 119 -13.48 2.55 3.61
CA LEU A 119 -12.38 1.61 3.76
C LEU A 119 -11.09 2.42 3.92
N ALA A 120 -10.26 2.10 4.90
CA ALA A 120 -8.96 2.74 5.08
C ALA A 120 -7.82 1.82 4.67
N ASP A 121 -6.70 2.41 4.28
CA ASP A 121 -5.42 1.73 4.08
C ASP A 121 -4.41 2.18 5.13
N GLU A 122 -3.65 1.21 5.61
CA GLU A 122 -2.43 1.39 6.37
C GLU A 122 -1.29 0.67 5.61
N ILE A 123 -0.41 1.43 5.00
CA ILE A 123 0.60 0.99 4.03
C ILE A 123 1.93 0.77 4.76
N LYS A 124 2.66 -0.28 4.36
CA LYS A 124 3.99 -0.64 4.88
C LYS A 124 4.95 -0.87 3.72
N THR A 125 6.09 -0.20 3.78
CA THR A 125 7.04 -0.06 2.68
C THR A 125 8.41 -0.69 2.94
N GLY A 126 8.64 -1.25 4.14
CA GLY A 126 9.91 -1.85 4.56
C GLY A 126 9.79 -3.25 5.17
N HIS A 127 10.86 -3.70 5.85
CA HIS A 127 10.97 -4.99 6.57
C HIS A 127 10.13 -5.09 7.85
N THR A 128 9.24 -4.13 8.10
CA THR A 128 8.41 -4.17 9.29
C THR A 128 7.50 -5.38 9.21
N SER A 129 7.65 -6.31 10.15
CA SER A 129 6.73 -7.41 10.34
C SER A 129 5.30 -6.86 10.40
N LEU A 130 4.46 -7.29 9.46
CA LEU A 130 3.04 -6.91 9.41
C LEU A 130 2.25 -7.50 10.60
N ASP A 131 2.85 -8.47 11.28
CA ASP A 131 2.26 -9.19 12.41
C ASP A 131 2.71 -8.64 13.77
N LEU A 132 3.35 -7.47 13.80
CA LEU A 132 3.68 -6.84 15.06
C LEU A 132 2.40 -6.40 15.77
N THR A 133 2.29 -6.75 17.05
CA THR A 133 1.23 -6.29 17.97
C THR A 133 0.97 -4.79 17.84
N ARG A 134 2.04 -4.00 17.63
CA ARG A 134 1.96 -2.55 17.41
C ARG A 134 1.17 -2.16 16.15
N THR A 135 1.40 -2.83 15.02
CA THR A 135 0.68 -2.56 13.76
C THR A 135 -0.80 -2.91 13.92
N ARG A 136 -1.10 -4.03 14.60
CA ARG A 136 -2.48 -4.42 14.90
C ARG A 136 -3.19 -3.39 15.78
N GLN A 137 -2.53 -2.93 16.84
CA GLN A 137 -3.07 -1.91 17.72
C GLN A 137 -3.27 -0.57 17.00
N GLN A 138 -2.35 -0.20 16.10
CA GLN A 138 -2.49 1.02 15.29
C GLN A 138 -3.72 0.94 14.38
N ALA A 139 -3.88 -0.15 13.63
CA ALA A 139 -5.05 -0.36 12.77
C ALA A 139 -6.35 -0.38 13.58
N ALA A 140 -6.38 -1.05 14.73
CA ALA A 140 -7.57 -1.05 15.60
C ALA A 140 -7.94 0.36 16.09
N ARG A 141 -6.96 1.18 16.50
CA ARG A 141 -7.20 2.58 16.90
C ARG A 141 -7.72 3.43 15.74
N GLN A 142 -7.12 3.32 14.56
CA GLN A 142 -7.60 4.02 13.37
C GLN A 142 -9.03 3.60 13.01
N LEU A 143 -9.34 2.32 13.06
CA LEU A 143 -10.70 1.83 12.75
C LEU A 143 -11.71 2.37 13.76
N ALA A 144 -11.39 2.32 15.05
CA ALA A 144 -12.24 2.91 16.09
C ALA A 144 -12.46 4.42 15.87
N ALA A 145 -11.41 5.15 15.49
CA ALA A 145 -11.49 6.57 15.16
C ALA A 145 -12.41 6.82 13.96
N ILE A 146 -12.24 6.10 12.85
CA ILE A 146 -13.09 6.24 11.66
C ILE A 146 -14.55 5.88 11.99
N ARG A 147 -14.79 4.83 12.78
CA ARG A 147 -16.13 4.46 13.26
C ARG A 147 -16.75 5.52 14.14
N SER A 148 -15.97 6.18 15.02
CA SER A 148 -16.48 7.27 15.85
C SER A 148 -16.99 8.46 15.03
N THR A 149 -16.36 8.72 13.87
CA THR A 149 -16.73 9.83 12.98
C THR A 149 -17.82 9.45 11.98
N HIS A 150 -17.83 8.22 11.49
CA HIS A 150 -18.65 7.81 10.33
C HIS A 150 -19.60 6.63 10.60
N GLY A 151 -19.67 6.13 11.83
CA GLY A 151 -20.54 5.03 12.23
C GLY A 151 -20.27 3.75 11.43
N ASP A 152 -21.36 3.08 11.02
CA ASP A 152 -21.32 1.79 10.32
C ASP A 152 -20.90 1.89 8.85
N ALA A 153 -20.68 3.11 8.34
CA ALA A 153 -20.06 3.27 7.02
C ALA A 153 -18.64 2.68 7.00
N ALA A 154 -17.91 2.71 8.13
CA ALA A 154 -16.54 2.22 8.22
C ALA A 154 -16.49 0.69 8.30
N ILE A 155 -16.21 0.04 7.17
CA ILE A 155 -16.25 -1.43 7.07
C ILE A 155 -14.95 -2.12 7.48
N GLY A 156 -13.84 -1.38 7.60
CA GLY A 156 -12.57 -1.93 8.06
C GLY A 156 -11.33 -1.19 7.56
N ILE A 157 -10.17 -1.77 7.84
CA ILE A 157 -8.85 -1.28 7.43
C ILE A 157 -8.07 -2.39 6.73
N ARG A 158 -7.48 -2.06 5.58
CA ARG A 158 -6.49 -2.88 4.88
C ARG A 158 -5.10 -2.53 5.39
N VAL A 159 -4.40 -3.52 5.95
CA VAL A 159 -2.98 -3.36 6.28
C VAL A 159 -2.17 -3.97 5.15
N LEU A 160 -1.51 -3.11 4.39
CA LEU A 160 -0.96 -3.38 3.07
C LEU A 160 0.56 -3.40 3.11
N SER A 161 1.19 -4.45 2.56
CA SER A 161 2.64 -4.47 2.35
C SER A 161 2.96 -4.31 0.88
N THR A 162 3.76 -3.31 0.56
CA THR A 162 4.29 -3.11 -0.80
C THR A 162 5.51 -3.99 -1.10
N ARG A 163 6.13 -4.58 -0.07
CA ARG A 163 7.23 -5.55 -0.23
C ARG A 163 6.73 -6.99 -0.40
N ALA A 164 5.69 -7.36 0.34
CA ALA A 164 5.07 -8.68 0.30
C ALA A 164 3.54 -8.54 0.22
N PRO A 165 2.99 -8.14 -0.94
CA PRO A 165 1.54 -7.94 -1.15
C PRO A 165 0.65 -9.06 -0.60
N GLN A 166 1.09 -10.31 -0.75
CA GLN A 166 0.41 -11.52 -0.28
C GLN A 166 0.30 -11.62 1.25
N ALA A 167 1.16 -10.93 2.00
CA ALA A 167 1.15 -10.91 3.47
C ALA A 167 0.21 -9.82 4.04
N SER A 168 -0.36 -8.98 3.17
CA SER A 168 -1.34 -7.98 3.57
C SER A 168 -2.61 -8.63 4.13
N TRP A 169 -3.27 -7.95 5.06
CA TRP A 169 -4.42 -8.49 5.79
C TRP A 169 -5.48 -7.42 6.03
N PHE A 170 -6.67 -7.84 6.46
CA PHE A 170 -7.82 -6.97 6.69
C PHE A 170 -8.25 -7.03 8.15
N LEU A 171 -8.53 -5.86 8.72
CA LEU A 171 -9.23 -5.70 10.00
C LEU A 171 -10.67 -5.28 9.70
N ASP A 172 -11.62 -6.17 9.95
CA ASP A 172 -13.04 -5.86 9.75
C ASP A 172 -13.59 -4.96 10.87
N SER A 173 -14.79 -4.42 10.65
CA SER A 173 -15.49 -3.56 11.61
C SER A 173 -15.79 -4.25 12.95
N ALA A 174 -15.88 -5.59 12.99
CA ALA A 174 -16.05 -6.37 14.22
C ALA A 174 -14.71 -6.60 14.97
N GLY A 175 -13.59 -6.13 14.42
CA GLY A 175 -12.24 -6.33 14.99
C GLY A 175 -11.62 -7.68 14.62
N GLY A 176 -12.27 -8.45 13.75
CA GLY A 176 -11.75 -9.68 13.17
C GLY A 176 -10.58 -9.38 12.23
N ARG A 177 -9.46 -10.08 12.45
CA ARG A 177 -8.33 -10.07 11.52
C ARG A 177 -8.44 -11.28 10.61
N GLY A 178 -8.35 -11.04 9.31
CA GLY A 178 -8.35 -12.10 8.30
C GLY A 178 -7.47 -11.79 7.11
N PRO A 179 -7.34 -12.74 6.18
CA PRO A 179 -6.76 -12.47 4.87
C PRO A 179 -7.56 -11.38 4.15
N MET A 180 -6.94 -10.72 3.17
CA MET A 180 -7.67 -9.71 2.37
C MET A 180 -8.84 -10.35 1.61
N PRO A 181 -10.07 -9.83 1.73
CA PRO A 181 -11.20 -10.29 0.94
C PRO A 181 -10.96 -10.08 -0.58
N PRO A 182 -11.29 -11.04 -1.46
CA PRO A 182 -11.07 -10.93 -2.91
C PRO A 182 -11.73 -9.73 -3.59
N GLY A 183 -12.77 -9.14 -2.97
CA GLY A 183 -13.44 -7.93 -3.45
C GLY A 183 -12.80 -6.61 -2.98
N LEU A 184 -11.71 -6.68 -2.21
CA LEU A 184 -10.97 -5.51 -1.72
C LEU A 184 -9.61 -5.35 -2.40
N TYR A 185 -9.24 -6.25 -3.30
CA TYR A 185 -8.18 -6.01 -4.29
C TYR A 185 -8.79 -5.72 -5.64
N ARG A 186 -8.21 -4.77 -6.36
CA ARG A 186 -8.22 -4.84 -7.81
C ARG A 186 -7.51 -6.14 -8.17
N GLN A 187 -8.24 -7.13 -8.67
CA GLN A 187 -7.60 -8.37 -9.11
C GLN A 187 -6.46 -8.01 -10.06
N PRO A 188 -5.24 -8.51 -9.85
CA PRO A 188 -4.19 -8.32 -10.82
C PRO A 188 -4.74 -8.82 -12.16
N LEU A 189 -4.51 -8.04 -13.23
CA LEU A 189 -4.73 -8.49 -14.60
C LEU A 189 -4.12 -9.89 -14.69
N ARG A 190 -4.96 -10.92 -14.72
CA ARG A 190 -4.55 -12.31 -14.45
C ARG A 190 -3.29 -12.64 -15.24
N ASP A 191 -2.20 -12.92 -14.53
CA ASP A 191 -1.20 -13.81 -15.07
C ASP A 191 -1.86 -15.19 -15.08
N ARG A 192 -2.00 -15.80 -16.26
CA ARG A 192 -2.86 -16.98 -16.52
C ARG A 192 -2.48 -18.25 -15.73
N ARG A 193 -1.55 -18.19 -14.78
CA ARG A 193 -0.89 -19.34 -14.14
C ARG A 193 -1.25 -19.57 -12.67
N HIS A 194 -2.07 -18.75 -12.03
CA HIS A 194 -2.50 -19.01 -10.64
C HIS A 194 -3.83 -19.79 -10.57
N PRO A 195 -3.95 -20.77 -9.65
CA PRO A 195 -5.15 -21.58 -9.49
C PRO A 195 -6.37 -20.73 -9.08
N ALA A 196 -7.56 -21.16 -9.50
CA ALA A 196 -8.81 -20.44 -9.31
C ALA A 196 -9.11 -20.19 -7.82
N HIS A 197 -9.24 -18.91 -7.45
CA HIS A 197 -9.68 -18.52 -6.11
C HIS A 197 -11.16 -18.84 -5.89
N VAL A 198 -11.49 -19.32 -4.68
CA VAL A 198 -12.86 -19.43 -4.19
C VAL A 198 -13.45 -18.00 -4.08
N PRO A 199 -14.59 -17.70 -4.73
CA PRO A 199 -15.20 -16.37 -4.64
C PRO A 199 -15.68 -16.12 -3.21
N TRP A 200 -15.53 -14.89 -2.71
CA TRP A 200 -16.09 -14.47 -1.43
C TRP A 200 -17.24 -13.50 -1.67
N THR A 201 -18.26 -13.57 -0.84
CA THR A 201 -19.43 -12.67 -0.92
C THR A 201 -19.59 -11.91 0.39
N LEU A 202 -19.90 -10.62 0.31
CA LEU A 202 -20.28 -9.84 1.47
C LEU A 202 -21.79 -9.99 1.69
N ARG A 203 -22.21 -10.56 2.83
CA ARG A 203 -23.61 -10.65 3.28
C ARG A 203 -23.68 -10.05 4.69
N ASP A 204 -24.64 -9.16 4.91
CA ASP A 204 -24.94 -8.58 6.24
C ASP A 204 -23.74 -7.94 6.95
N GLY A 205 -22.84 -7.31 6.19
CA GLY A 205 -21.64 -6.66 6.74
C GLY A 205 -20.47 -7.59 7.04
N ALA A 206 -20.61 -8.90 6.83
CA ALA A 206 -19.54 -9.88 7.01
C ALA A 206 -19.10 -10.50 5.67
N TRP A 207 -17.79 -10.70 5.50
CA TRP A 207 -17.24 -11.44 4.35
C TRP A 207 -17.30 -12.94 4.63
N THR A 208 -18.00 -13.69 3.78
CA THR A 208 -18.11 -15.15 3.87
C THR A 208 -17.51 -15.82 2.63
N PRO A 209 -16.81 -16.95 2.76
CA PRO A 209 -16.37 -17.71 1.61
C PRO A 209 -17.60 -18.21 0.85
N GLY A 210 -17.67 -17.99 -0.46
CA GLY A 210 -18.71 -18.55 -1.30
C GLY A 210 -18.59 -20.08 -1.31
N ALA A 211 -19.72 -20.77 -1.13
CA ALA A 211 -19.76 -22.21 -1.31
C ALA A 211 -19.19 -22.55 -2.69
N ARG A 212 -18.23 -23.49 -2.76
CA ARG A 212 -17.83 -24.03 -4.06
C ARG A 212 -19.07 -24.71 -4.63
N GLY A 213 -19.56 -24.21 -5.76
CA GLY A 213 -20.53 -24.97 -6.54
C GLY A 213 -19.95 -26.36 -6.83
N PRO A 214 -20.78 -27.41 -6.94
CA PRO A 214 -20.32 -28.70 -7.36
C PRO A 214 -19.57 -28.55 -8.70
N PRO A 215 -18.46 -29.28 -8.92
CA PRO A 215 -17.76 -29.23 -10.19
C PRO A 215 -18.74 -29.50 -11.32
N THR A 216 -18.84 -28.58 -12.28
CA THR A 216 -19.58 -28.81 -13.52
C THR A 216 -18.87 -29.94 -14.29
N PRO A 217 -19.61 -30.96 -14.75
CA PRO A 217 -19.04 -32.07 -15.52
C PRO A 217 -18.44 -31.62 -16.85
#